data_AF-A0A0K9YUI3-F1
#
_entry.id   AF-A0A0K9YUI3-F1
#
_cell.length_a   1.000
_cell.length_b   1.000
_cell.length_c   1.000
_cell.angle_alpha   90.00
_cell.angle_beta   90.00
_cell.angle_gamma   90.00
#
_symmetry.space_group_name_H-M   'P 1'
#
loop_
_entity.id
_entity.type
_entity.pdbx_description
1 polymer ?
#
loop_
_entity_poly.entity_id
_entity_poly.type
_entity_poly.pdbx_seq_one_letter_code
_entity_poly.pdbx_strand_id
1 'polypeptide(L)'
;MTPSSWSEGGHRVYTEDEIEKLYKIRLLKALGLNLKQVKLIFEESTLEWEDLLQQQLEEIENKMKTYKLMQEIILVVQRSIKLEGKMDWDHLFRYLHLLYEAKPDARQVGLINLFTEEELDFLEKNLPRIQDNDSRTQEFIELFAEIKADENRDPASEKARAWAKRFLRASDRIFAGREELREKLWRIQKEAPELIMHYPVDSKLLDFIEEAIKQLPKEREL
;
A
#
# COMPACT_ATOMS: atom_id res chain seq x y z
N MET A 1 -41.88 -6.98 -12.14
CA MET A 1 -42.87 -7.94 -11.62
C MET A 1 -44.23 -7.29 -11.75
N THR A 2 -45.09 -7.88 -12.57
CA THR A 2 -46.52 -7.58 -12.65
C THR A 2 -47.26 -8.51 -11.69
N PRO A 3 -48.18 -8.02 -10.84
CA PRO A 3 -48.94 -8.88 -9.93
C PRO A 3 -49.94 -9.75 -10.69
N SER A 4 -50.25 -10.93 -10.16
CA SER A 4 -51.27 -11.84 -10.71
C SER A 4 -52.67 -11.26 -10.67
N SER A 5 -53.02 -10.48 -9.64
CA SER A 5 -54.30 -9.78 -9.57
C SER A 5 -54.24 -8.58 -8.61
N TRP A 6 -55.37 -7.87 -8.53
CA TRP A 6 -55.59 -6.77 -7.59
C TRP A 6 -56.74 -7.15 -6.67
N SER A 7 -56.61 -6.89 -5.37
CA SER A 7 -57.70 -7.06 -4.41
C SER A 7 -58.79 -6.02 -4.65
N GLU A 8 -59.98 -6.23 -4.09
CA GLU A 8 -61.09 -5.26 -4.14
C GLU A 8 -60.71 -3.87 -3.59
N GLY A 9 -59.71 -3.79 -2.71
CA GLY A 9 -59.15 -2.54 -2.17
C GLY A 9 -58.00 -1.94 -2.98
N GLY A 10 -57.66 -2.50 -4.15
CA GLY A 10 -56.57 -2.00 -5.00
C GLY A 10 -55.16 -2.42 -4.53
N HIS A 11 -55.03 -3.44 -3.69
CA HIS A 11 -53.72 -3.98 -3.32
C HIS A 11 -53.25 -5.05 -4.32
N ARG A 12 -51.94 -5.13 -4.54
CA ARG A 12 -51.35 -6.18 -5.38
C ARG A 12 -51.44 -7.53 -4.69
N VAL A 13 -51.94 -8.54 -5.41
CA VAL A 13 -52.02 -9.93 -4.94
C VAL A 13 -50.99 -10.74 -5.72
N TYR A 14 -50.16 -11.48 -4.99
CA TYR A 14 -49.12 -12.33 -5.56
C TYR A 14 -49.41 -13.80 -5.25
N THR A 15 -49.09 -14.69 -6.20
CA THR A 15 -49.07 -16.13 -5.96
C THR A 15 -47.83 -16.55 -5.16
N GLU A 16 -47.84 -17.77 -4.63
CA GLU A 16 -46.69 -18.34 -3.92
C GLU A 16 -45.43 -18.39 -4.82
N ASP A 17 -45.59 -18.76 -6.09
CA ASP A 17 -44.51 -18.74 -7.10
C ASP A 17 -43.94 -17.33 -7.35
N GLU A 18 -44.80 -16.31 -7.35
CA GLU A 18 -44.36 -14.91 -7.51
C GLU A 18 -43.62 -14.41 -6.28
N ILE A 19 -44.02 -14.85 -5.09
CA ILE A 19 -43.31 -14.59 -3.84
C ILE A 19 -41.94 -15.29 -3.85
N GLU A 20 -41.87 -16.56 -4.25
CA GLU A 20 -40.60 -17.30 -4.39
C GLU A 20 -39.67 -16.60 -5.40
N LYS A 21 -40.20 -16.21 -6.56
CA LYS A 21 -39.45 -15.45 -7.56
C LYS A 21 -38.96 -14.11 -7.01
N LEU A 22 -39.75 -13.43 -6.17
CA LEU A 22 -39.32 -12.20 -5.50
C LEU A 22 -38.15 -12.46 -4.53
N TYR A 23 -38.20 -13.53 -3.74
CA TYR A 23 -37.10 -13.92 -2.86
C TYR A 23 -35.83 -14.21 -3.65
N LYS A 24 -35.92 -14.96 -4.76
CA LYS A 24 -34.80 -15.23 -5.67
C LYS A 24 -34.21 -13.93 -6.25
N ILE A 25 -35.03 -13.00 -6.72
CA ILE A 25 -34.55 -11.68 -7.20
C ILE A 25 -33.85 -10.91 -6.09
N ARG A 26 -34.40 -10.89 -4.87
CA ARG A 26 -33.80 -10.18 -3.73
C ARG A 26 -32.44 -10.76 -3.37
N LEU A 27 -32.32 -12.08 -3.34
CA LEU A 27 -31.05 -12.77 -3.12
C LEU A 27 -30.02 -12.36 -4.18
N LEU A 28 -30.38 -12.44 -5.46
CA LEU A 28 -29.45 -12.09 -6.54
C LEU A 28 -29.02 -10.61 -6.52
N LYS A 29 -29.93 -9.72 -6.17
CA LYS A 29 -29.61 -8.30 -5.99
C LYS A 29 -28.67 -8.08 -4.80
N ALA A 30 -28.82 -8.85 -3.73
CA ALA A 30 -27.91 -8.83 -2.59
C ALA A 30 -26.52 -9.37 -2.94
N LEU A 31 -26.44 -10.31 -3.89
CA LEU A 31 -25.19 -10.85 -4.45
C LEU A 31 -24.49 -9.91 -5.45
N GLY A 32 -25.05 -8.72 -5.71
CA GLY A 32 -24.43 -7.70 -6.58
C GLY A 32 -24.86 -7.77 -8.04
N LEU A 33 -25.75 -8.69 -8.42
CA LEU A 33 -26.22 -8.79 -9.81
C LEU A 33 -27.17 -7.64 -10.17
N ASN A 34 -26.99 -7.10 -11.36
CA ASN A 34 -27.87 -6.09 -11.89
C ASN A 34 -29.18 -6.71 -12.45
N LEU A 35 -30.23 -5.89 -12.62
CA LEU A 35 -31.55 -6.39 -13.04
C LEU A 35 -31.55 -7.05 -14.43
N LYS A 36 -30.61 -6.70 -15.32
CA LYS A 36 -30.47 -7.34 -16.63
C LYS A 36 -29.93 -8.76 -16.48
N GLN A 37 -28.89 -8.95 -15.65
CA GLN A 37 -28.34 -10.27 -15.32
C GLN A 37 -29.38 -11.14 -14.62
N VAL A 38 -30.10 -10.58 -13.64
CA VAL A 38 -31.20 -11.28 -12.95
C VAL A 38 -32.27 -11.74 -13.94
N LYS A 39 -32.64 -10.90 -14.91
CA LYS A 39 -33.63 -11.25 -15.92
C LYS A 39 -33.14 -12.38 -16.83
N LEU A 40 -31.88 -12.34 -17.26
CA LEU A 40 -31.26 -13.37 -18.10
C LEU A 40 -31.34 -14.76 -17.44
N ILE A 41 -31.08 -14.85 -16.14
CA ILE A 41 -31.13 -16.10 -15.35
C ILE A 41 -32.53 -16.72 -15.32
N PHE A 42 -33.59 -15.90 -15.36
CA PHE A 42 -34.97 -16.40 -15.40
C PHE A 42 -35.47 -16.71 -16.81
N GLU A 43 -34.78 -16.24 -17.86
CA GLU A 43 -35.19 -16.38 -19.26
C GLU A 43 -34.39 -17.45 -20.01
N GLU A 44 -33.12 -17.65 -19.65
CA GLU A 44 -32.24 -18.67 -20.23
C GLU A 44 -32.14 -19.86 -19.28
N SER A 45 -32.88 -20.94 -19.59
CA SER A 45 -32.91 -22.18 -18.79
C SER A 45 -31.63 -23.03 -18.86
N THR A 46 -30.56 -22.49 -19.45
CA THR A 46 -29.32 -23.21 -19.79
C THR A 46 -28.06 -22.63 -19.14
N LEU A 47 -28.17 -21.52 -18.40
CA LEU A 47 -27.06 -21.00 -17.60
C LEU A 47 -27.04 -21.73 -16.27
N GLU A 48 -26.02 -22.56 -16.07
CA GLU A 48 -25.80 -23.22 -14.79
C GLU A 48 -25.50 -22.16 -13.72
N TRP A 49 -26.28 -22.16 -12.64
CA TRP A 49 -26.18 -21.19 -11.55
C TRP A 49 -24.78 -21.12 -10.94
N GLU A 50 -24.07 -22.23 -10.95
CA GLU A 50 -22.70 -22.35 -10.49
C GLU A 50 -21.74 -21.45 -11.29
N ASP A 51 -21.84 -21.45 -12.62
CA ASP A 51 -20.99 -20.64 -13.50
C ASP A 51 -21.20 -19.13 -13.27
N LEU A 52 -22.46 -18.72 -13.11
CA LEU A 52 -22.82 -17.32 -12.84
C LEU A 52 -22.28 -16.85 -11.48
N LEU A 53 -22.44 -17.66 -10.43
CA LEU A 53 -21.93 -17.33 -9.10
C LEU A 53 -20.41 -17.28 -9.10
N GLN A 54 -19.75 -18.19 -9.82
CA GLN A 54 -18.31 -18.20 -10.01
C GLN A 54 -17.84 -16.91 -10.71
N GLN A 55 -18.49 -16.51 -11.81
CA GLN A 55 -18.21 -15.23 -12.49
C GLN A 55 -18.38 -14.02 -11.57
N GLN A 56 -19.41 -14.01 -10.73
CA GLN A 56 -19.63 -12.92 -9.78
C GLN A 56 -18.56 -12.88 -8.68
N LEU A 57 -18.11 -14.02 -8.19
CA LEU A 57 -16.97 -14.09 -7.26
C LEU A 57 -15.71 -13.52 -7.91
N GLU A 58 -15.40 -13.92 -9.15
CA GLU A 58 -14.27 -13.40 -9.91
C GLU A 58 -14.35 -11.88 -10.14
N GLU A 59 -15.53 -11.35 -10.48
CA GLU A 59 -15.75 -9.91 -10.60
C GLU A 59 -15.51 -9.18 -9.28
N ILE A 60 -15.96 -9.73 -8.14
CA ILE A 60 -15.74 -9.16 -6.81
C ILE A 60 -14.25 -9.16 -6.48
N GLU A 61 -13.56 -10.28 -6.69
CA GLU A 61 -12.12 -10.39 -6.45
C GLU A 61 -11.34 -9.38 -7.30
N ASN A 62 -11.71 -9.21 -8.57
CA ASN A 62 -11.10 -8.22 -9.45
C ASN A 62 -11.33 -6.79 -8.94
N LYS A 63 -12.57 -6.45 -8.52
CA LYS A 63 -12.87 -5.15 -7.90
C LYS A 63 -12.07 -4.94 -6.62
N MET A 64 -11.94 -5.95 -5.77
CA MET A 64 -11.13 -5.88 -4.56
C MET A 64 -9.66 -5.62 -4.87
N LYS A 65 -9.08 -6.31 -5.87
CA LYS A 65 -7.71 -6.05 -6.34
C LYS A 65 -7.56 -4.61 -6.83
N THR A 66 -8.52 -4.10 -7.62
CA THR A 66 -8.52 -2.70 -8.07
C THR A 66 -8.60 -1.71 -6.92
N TYR A 67 -9.53 -1.89 -5.97
CA TYR A 67 -9.66 -0.98 -4.83
C TYR A 67 -8.44 -1.02 -3.91
N LYS A 68 -7.82 -2.19 -3.74
CA LYS A 68 -6.57 -2.32 -3.00
C LYS A 68 -5.44 -1.54 -3.67
N LEU A 69 -5.28 -1.68 -4.98
CA LEU A 69 -4.32 -0.89 -5.75
C LEU A 69 -4.58 0.62 -5.62
N MET A 70 -5.84 1.05 -5.74
CA MET A 70 -6.20 2.46 -5.54
C MET A 70 -5.86 2.95 -4.12
N GLN A 71 -6.14 2.14 -3.10
CA GLN A 71 -5.80 2.46 -1.72
C GLN A 71 -4.29 2.62 -1.54
N GLU A 72 -3.50 1.69 -2.06
CA GLU A 72 -2.03 1.75 -2.02
C GLU A 72 -1.51 3.02 -2.69
N ILE A 73 -1.99 3.35 -3.89
CA ILE A 73 -1.61 4.58 -4.61
C ILE A 73 -1.98 5.83 -3.80
N ILE A 74 -3.19 5.89 -3.22
CA ILE A 74 -3.62 7.03 -2.41
C ILE A 74 -2.71 7.20 -1.19
N LEU A 75 -2.34 6.10 -0.52
CA LEU A 75 -1.42 6.14 0.62
C LEU A 75 -0.03 6.66 0.20
N VAL A 76 0.50 6.18 -0.92
CA VAL A 76 1.77 6.66 -1.49
C VAL A 76 1.72 8.16 -1.74
N VAL A 77 0.67 8.66 -2.41
CA VAL A 77 0.51 10.09 -2.74
C VAL A 77 0.39 10.95 -1.47
N GLN A 78 -0.44 10.54 -0.51
CA GLN A 78 -0.62 11.29 0.74
C GLN A 78 0.70 11.41 1.51
N ARG A 79 1.47 10.31 1.55
CA ARG A 79 2.72 10.22 2.31
C ARG A 79 3.88 10.91 1.61
N SER A 80 3.94 10.87 0.28
CA SER A 80 4.92 11.63 -0.48
C SER A 80 4.72 13.13 -0.28
N ILE A 81 3.47 13.62 -0.30
CA ILE A 81 3.18 15.03 -0.02
C ILE A 81 3.63 15.42 1.40
N LYS A 82 3.36 14.58 2.40
CA LYS A 82 3.80 14.83 3.78
C LYS A 82 5.33 14.86 3.90
N LEU A 83 6.02 13.93 3.22
CA LEU A 83 7.48 13.84 3.22
C LEU A 83 8.15 15.01 2.47
N GLU A 84 7.62 15.39 1.31
CA GLU A 84 8.18 16.43 0.45
C GLU A 84 7.75 17.84 0.85
N GLY A 85 6.69 17.97 1.66
CA GLY A 85 6.06 19.25 2.00
C GLY A 85 5.29 19.89 0.83
N LYS A 86 5.26 19.25 -0.34
CA LYS A 86 4.60 19.70 -1.57
C LYS A 86 4.29 18.52 -2.48
N MET A 87 3.46 18.75 -3.50
CA MET A 87 3.29 17.77 -4.57
C MET A 87 4.53 17.77 -5.47
N ASP A 88 5.28 16.67 -5.45
CA ASP A 88 6.41 16.42 -6.35
C ASP A 88 6.03 15.32 -7.35
N TRP A 89 5.51 15.74 -8.51
CA TRP A 89 5.03 14.84 -9.56
C TRP A 89 6.13 13.93 -10.10
N ASP A 90 7.34 14.46 -10.24
CA ASP A 90 8.46 13.72 -10.83
C ASP A 90 8.90 12.58 -9.92
N HIS A 91 9.04 12.82 -8.61
CA HIS A 91 9.37 11.77 -7.64
C HIS A 91 8.24 10.74 -7.52
N LEU A 92 6.99 11.20 -7.46
CA LEU A 92 5.83 10.34 -7.36
C LEU A 92 5.71 9.41 -8.57
N PHE A 93 5.79 9.95 -9.80
CA PHE A 93 5.66 9.13 -11.00
C PHE A 93 6.83 8.16 -11.18
N ARG A 94 8.07 8.57 -10.85
CA ARG A 94 9.20 7.64 -10.82
C ARG A 94 8.94 6.48 -9.86
N TYR A 95 8.47 6.76 -8.65
CA TYR A 95 8.20 5.73 -7.66
C TYR A 95 7.04 4.81 -8.07
N LEU A 96 5.94 5.35 -8.61
CA LEU A 96 4.80 4.55 -9.08
C LEU A 96 5.18 3.66 -10.27
N HIS A 97 5.97 4.19 -11.21
CA HIS A 97 6.50 3.41 -12.32
C HIS A 97 7.38 2.25 -11.82
N LEU A 98 8.25 2.51 -10.83
CA LEU A 98 9.02 1.47 -10.17
C LEU A 98 8.09 0.44 -9.48
N LEU A 99 7.07 0.88 -8.77
CA LEU A 99 6.22 -0.02 -7.99
C LEU A 99 5.35 -0.94 -8.86
N TYR A 100 4.81 -0.44 -9.98
CA TYR A 100 3.76 -1.14 -10.73
C TYR A 100 4.10 -1.49 -12.18
N GLU A 101 5.03 -0.79 -12.85
CA GLU A 101 5.27 -0.97 -14.29
C GLU A 101 6.62 -1.61 -14.62
N ALA A 102 7.63 -1.44 -13.79
CA ALA A 102 8.94 -2.02 -14.06
C ALA A 102 8.87 -3.56 -13.95
N LYS A 103 9.52 -4.27 -14.87
CA LYS A 103 9.47 -5.74 -14.89
C LYS A 103 10.14 -6.32 -13.62
N PRO A 104 9.59 -7.39 -13.02
CA PRO A 104 10.18 -8.04 -11.83
C PRO A 104 11.61 -8.53 -12.07
N ASP A 105 11.88 -9.10 -13.25
CA ASP A 105 13.09 -9.88 -13.52
C ASP A 105 14.40 -9.08 -13.39
N ALA A 106 14.53 -7.93 -14.05
CA ALA A 106 15.81 -7.19 -14.03
C ALA A 106 16.18 -6.66 -12.63
N ARG A 107 15.18 -6.48 -11.77
CA ARG A 107 15.31 -5.84 -10.45
C ARG A 107 15.47 -6.85 -9.33
N GLN A 108 14.72 -7.96 -9.41
CA GLN A 108 15.01 -9.14 -8.59
C GLN A 108 16.44 -9.60 -8.85
N VAL A 109 16.92 -9.62 -10.09
CA VAL A 109 18.32 -9.96 -10.40
C VAL A 109 19.31 -9.00 -9.73
N GLY A 110 19.04 -7.69 -9.71
CA GLY A 110 19.87 -6.71 -9.00
C GLY A 110 19.91 -6.95 -7.48
N LEU A 111 18.75 -7.14 -6.86
CA LEU A 111 18.63 -7.39 -5.42
C LEU A 111 19.20 -8.76 -5.00
N ILE A 112 18.97 -9.82 -5.79
CA ILE A 112 19.49 -11.18 -5.57
C ILE A 112 21.02 -11.21 -5.67
N ASN A 113 21.62 -10.35 -6.50
CA ASN A 113 23.08 -10.24 -6.57
C ASN A 113 23.67 -9.40 -5.43
N LEU A 114 22.88 -8.50 -4.84
CA LEU A 114 23.34 -7.63 -3.77
C LEU A 114 23.12 -8.25 -2.39
N PHE A 115 22.03 -8.98 -2.16
CA PHE A 115 21.63 -9.54 -0.88
C PHE A 115 21.60 -11.06 -0.90
N THR A 116 21.87 -11.70 0.24
CA THR A 116 21.63 -13.13 0.41
C THR A 116 20.13 -13.41 0.45
N GLU A 117 19.73 -14.66 0.20
CA GLU A 117 18.32 -15.06 0.32
C GLU A 117 17.75 -14.77 1.73
N GLU A 118 18.56 -14.98 2.78
CA GLU A 118 18.18 -14.66 4.16
C GLU A 118 17.98 -13.15 4.38
N GLU A 119 18.86 -12.32 3.82
CA GLU A 119 18.74 -10.87 3.90
C GLU A 119 17.49 -10.38 3.15
N LEU A 120 17.21 -10.92 1.96
CA LEU A 120 16.01 -10.57 1.19
C LEU A 120 14.73 -10.96 1.92
N ASP A 121 14.65 -12.18 2.45
CA ASP A 121 13.51 -12.64 3.24
C ASP A 121 13.30 -11.76 4.48
N PHE A 122 14.39 -11.38 5.15
CA PHE A 122 14.33 -10.46 6.28
C PHE A 122 13.79 -9.08 5.87
N LEU A 123 14.32 -8.48 4.80
CA LEU A 123 13.90 -7.17 4.32
C LEU A 123 12.44 -7.18 3.87
N GLU A 124 12.00 -8.22 3.14
CA GLU A 124 10.62 -8.35 2.69
C GLU A 124 9.62 -8.40 3.86
N LYS A 125 9.97 -9.10 4.94
CA LYS A 125 9.11 -9.25 6.13
C LYS A 125 9.14 -8.05 7.06
N ASN A 126 10.29 -7.41 7.22
CA ASN A 126 10.50 -6.43 8.29
C ASN A 126 10.52 -4.98 7.83
N LEU A 127 10.89 -4.70 6.58
CA LEU A 127 11.06 -3.34 6.11
C LEU A 127 9.69 -2.71 5.78
N PRO A 128 9.31 -1.59 6.41
CA PRO A 128 8.00 -0.99 6.19
C PRO A 128 7.93 -0.36 4.80
N ARG A 129 6.77 -0.51 4.14
CA ARG A 129 6.54 0.02 2.79
C ARG A 129 5.64 1.27 2.85
N ILE A 130 5.86 2.19 1.92
CA ILE A 130 5.11 3.47 1.92
C ILE A 130 3.66 3.29 1.47
N GLN A 131 3.32 2.18 0.82
CA GLN A 131 1.95 1.81 0.46
C GLN A 131 1.20 1.04 1.56
N ASP A 132 1.89 0.55 2.60
CA ASP A 132 1.28 -0.26 3.65
C ASP A 132 0.80 0.58 4.83
N ASN A 133 -0.24 0.14 5.54
CA ASN A 133 -0.67 0.81 6.78
C ASN A 133 0.22 0.44 7.98
N ASP A 134 1.48 0.89 7.95
CA ASP A 134 2.48 0.63 8.99
C ASP A 134 2.86 1.92 9.73
N SER A 135 2.83 1.87 11.07
CA SER A 135 3.20 3.00 11.93
C SER A 135 4.69 3.33 11.84
N ARG A 136 5.55 2.35 11.54
CA ARG A 136 6.98 2.54 11.34
C ARG A 136 7.24 3.44 10.14
N THR A 137 6.47 3.30 9.05
CA THR A 137 6.54 4.22 7.90
C THR A 137 6.25 5.66 8.34
N GLN A 138 5.24 5.87 9.17
CA GLN A 138 4.87 7.21 9.63
C GLN A 138 5.97 7.87 10.47
N GLU A 139 6.66 7.09 11.32
CA GLU A 139 7.77 7.59 12.14
C GLU A 139 8.90 8.18 11.28
N PHE A 140 9.27 7.51 10.18
CA PHE A 140 10.26 8.03 9.24
C PHE A 140 9.75 9.23 8.44
N ILE A 141 8.51 9.18 7.95
CA ILE A 141 7.93 10.31 7.18
C ILE A 141 7.93 11.58 8.02
N GLU A 142 7.52 11.49 9.29
CA GLU A 142 7.49 12.63 10.21
C GLU A 142 8.88 13.16 10.50
N LEU A 143 9.82 12.27 10.81
CA LEU A 143 11.22 12.65 11.04
C LEU A 143 11.80 13.40 9.83
N PHE A 144 11.66 12.84 8.63
CA PHE A 144 12.20 13.46 7.41
C PHE A 144 11.49 14.78 7.07
N ALA A 145 10.18 14.87 7.29
CA ALA A 145 9.42 16.10 7.10
C ALA A 145 9.86 17.20 8.09
N GLU A 146 10.08 16.86 9.37
CA GLU A 146 10.60 17.79 10.38
C GLU A 146 11.97 18.32 9.99
N ILE A 147 12.89 17.44 9.57
CA ILE A 147 14.23 17.84 9.13
C ILE A 147 14.12 18.74 7.89
N LYS A 148 13.25 18.40 6.92
CA LYS A 148 13.05 19.22 5.72
C LYS A 148 12.45 20.60 6.04
N ALA A 149 11.58 20.71 7.03
CA ALA A 149 10.96 21.96 7.42
C ALA A 149 11.92 22.92 8.14
N ASP A 150 12.99 22.43 8.74
CA ASP A 150 14.00 23.27 9.38
C ASP A 150 14.91 23.91 8.31
N GLU A 151 15.01 25.24 8.33
CA GLU A 151 15.82 26.00 7.36
C GLU A 151 17.31 26.02 7.73
N ASN A 152 17.63 25.83 9.02
CA ASN A 152 18.96 26.03 9.59
C ASN A 152 19.60 24.68 9.96
N ARG A 153 19.42 23.66 9.11
CA ARG A 153 19.79 22.24 9.30
C ARG A 153 21.28 22.06 9.62
N ASP A 154 21.67 22.42 10.82
CA ASP A 154 23.02 22.31 11.36
C ASP A 154 23.18 20.92 11.99
N PRO A 155 24.02 20.04 11.41
CA PRO A 155 24.24 18.69 11.91
C PRO A 155 24.77 18.64 13.36
N ALA A 156 25.40 19.73 13.84
CA ALA A 156 25.95 19.80 15.19
C ALA A 156 24.94 20.26 16.26
N SER A 157 23.76 20.75 15.83
CA SER A 157 22.73 21.29 16.72
C SER A 157 22.11 20.23 17.64
N GLU A 158 21.52 20.67 18.76
CA GLU A 158 20.79 19.76 19.67
C GLU A 158 19.61 19.07 18.98
N LYS A 159 18.91 19.78 18.07
CA LYS A 159 17.84 19.22 17.25
C LYS A 159 18.34 18.11 16.34
N ALA A 160 19.46 18.33 15.65
CA ALA A 160 20.08 17.33 14.78
C ALA A 160 20.47 16.07 15.56
N ARG A 161 21.03 16.22 16.77
CA ARG A 161 21.32 15.08 17.66
C ARG A 161 20.05 14.34 18.08
N ALA A 162 18.96 15.05 18.35
CA ALA A 162 17.68 14.42 18.68
C ALA A 162 17.10 13.64 17.48
N TRP A 163 17.14 14.21 16.28
CA TRP A 163 16.74 13.54 15.04
C TRP A 163 17.60 12.32 14.73
N ALA A 164 18.92 12.41 14.87
CA ALA A 164 19.83 11.29 14.70
C ALA A 164 19.51 10.14 15.67
N LYS A 165 19.28 10.44 16.96
CA LYS A 165 18.86 9.43 17.94
C LYS A 165 17.50 8.80 17.60
N ARG A 166 16.53 9.60 17.13
CA ARG A 166 15.22 9.11 16.69
C ARG A 166 15.36 8.19 15.48
N PHE A 167 16.18 8.58 14.50
CA PHE A 167 16.50 7.78 13.32
C PHE A 167 17.09 6.42 13.69
N LEU A 168 18.15 6.42 14.51
CA LEU A 168 18.82 5.18 14.94
C LEU A 168 17.87 4.25 15.68
N ARG A 169 17.07 4.78 16.62
CA ARG A 169 16.07 3.98 17.35
C ARG A 169 15.01 3.38 16.42
N ALA A 170 14.50 4.15 15.46
CA ALA A 170 13.53 3.66 14.50
C ALA A 170 14.13 2.60 13.59
N SER A 171 15.38 2.80 13.15
CA SER A 171 16.14 1.85 12.34
C SER A 171 16.40 0.55 13.10
N ASP A 172 16.84 0.61 14.36
CA ASP A 172 17.16 -0.57 15.16
C ASP A 172 15.94 -1.46 15.42
N ARG A 173 14.74 -0.87 15.54
CA ARG A 173 13.49 -1.63 15.62
C ARG A 173 13.19 -2.44 14.35
N ILE A 174 13.67 -1.98 13.18
CA ILE A 174 13.50 -2.69 11.91
C ILE A 174 14.56 -3.77 11.76
N PHE A 175 15.82 -3.44 12.00
CA PHE A 175 16.95 -4.33 11.72
C PHE A 175 17.28 -5.28 12.87
N ALA A 176 16.71 -5.06 14.06
CA ALA A 176 16.89 -5.91 15.24
C ALA A 176 18.36 -6.23 15.55
N GLY A 177 19.24 -5.24 15.41
CA GLY A 177 20.68 -5.38 15.63
C GLY A 177 21.50 -5.90 14.42
N ARG A 178 20.88 -6.14 13.26
CA ARG A 178 21.58 -6.47 12.01
C ARG A 178 22.25 -5.24 11.40
N GLU A 179 23.35 -4.80 12.01
CA GLU A 179 24.05 -3.55 11.64
C GLU A 179 24.60 -3.59 10.22
N GLU A 180 25.24 -4.70 9.82
CA GLU A 180 25.80 -4.85 8.47
C GLU A 180 24.72 -4.73 7.38
N LEU A 181 23.54 -5.33 7.62
CA LEU A 181 22.41 -5.26 6.70
C LEU A 181 21.83 -3.83 6.62
N ARG A 182 21.74 -3.15 7.77
CA ARG A 182 21.31 -1.74 7.86
C ARG A 182 22.25 -0.84 7.05
N GLU A 183 23.56 -0.96 7.25
CA GLU A 183 24.57 -0.16 6.54
C GLU A 183 24.59 -0.45 5.04
N LYS A 184 24.46 -1.72 4.66
CA LYS A 184 24.37 -2.14 3.27
C LYS A 184 23.16 -1.53 2.57
N LEU A 185 21.98 -1.57 3.19
CA LEU A 185 20.78 -0.93 2.64
C LEU A 185 20.96 0.59 2.54
N TRP A 186 21.52 1.22 3.57
CA TRP A 186 21.81 2.66 3.59
C TRP A 186 22.71 3.08 2.42
N ARG A 187 23.78 2.34 2.14
CA ARG A 187 24.68 2.60 1.01
C ARG A 187 23.95 2.52 -0.32
N ILE A 188 23.17 1.46 -0.54
CA ILE A 188 22.41 1.29 -1.80
C ILE A 188 21.40 2.44 -1.95
N GLN A 189 20.75 2.87 -0.87
CA GLN A 189 19.78 3.96 -0.93
C GLN A 189 20.42 5.30 -1.34
N LYS A 190 21.69 5.52 -1.00
CA LYS A 190 22.45 6.71 -1.41
C LYS A 190 22.99 6.60 -2.83
N GLU A 191 23.55 5.46 -3.20
CA GLU A 191 24.33 5.29 -4.43
C GLU A 191 23.49 4.82 -5.63
N ALA A 192 22.48 3.98 -5.38
CA ALA A 192 21.66 3.34 -6.40
C ALA A 192 20.21 3.13 -5.91
N PRO A 193 19.47 4.21 -5.55
CA PRO A 193 18.12 4.12 -5.00
C PRO A 193 17.12 3.40 -5.92
N GLU A 194 17.37 3.38 -7.22
CA GLU A 194 16.57 2.66 -8.23
C GLU A 194 16.60 1.14 -8.08
N LEU A 195 17.61 0.60 -7.38
CA LEU A 195 17.73 -0.84 -7.11
C LEU A 195 16.84 -1.30 -5.95
N ILE A 196 16.31 -0.39 -5.14
CA ILE A 196 15.49 -0.73 -3.97
C ILE A 196 14.04 -0.30 -4.18
N MET A 197 13.07 -1.12 -3.74
CA MET A 197 11.63 -0.87 -3.94
C MET A 197 11.01 0.08 -2.90
N HIS A 198 11.79 1.02 -2.37
CA HIS A 198 11.33 1.99 -1.36
C HIS A 198 11.23 3.39 -1.94
N TYR A 199 10.40 4.21 -1.31
CA TYR A 199 10.25 5.59 -1.71
C TYR A 199 11.61 6.30 -1.62
N PRO A 200 12.09 6.95 -2.70
CA PRO A 200 13.40 7.58 -2.70
C PRO A 200 13.41 8.77 -1.74
N VAL A 201 14.47 8.86 -0.94
CA VAL A 201 14.70 10.00 -0.05
C VAL A 201 15.82 10.84 -0.65
N ASP A 202 15.70 12.16 -0.59
CA ASP A 202 16.72 13.10 -1.06
C ASP A 202 18.09 12.77 -0.44
N SER A 203 19.12 12.60 -1.28
CA SER A 203 20.47 12.26 -0.84
C SER A 203 21.02 13.28 0.15
N LYS A 204 20.69 14.57 -0.01
CA LYS A 204 21.12 15.62 0.94
C LYS A 204 20.55 15.41 2.34
N LEU A 205 19.36 14.81 2.44
CA LEU A 205 18.73 14.50 3.72
C LEU A 205 19.40 13.31 4.40
N LEU A 206 19.78 12.31 3.60
CA LEU A 206 20.55 11.16 4.08
C LEU A 206 21.94 11.61 4.57
N ASP A 207 22.63 12.45 3.80
CA ASP A 207 23.92 13.04 4.18
C ASP A 207 23.81 13.84 5.48
N PHE A 208 22.77 14.66 5.62
CA PHE A 208 22.53 15.41 6.86
C PHE A 208 22.37 14.50 8.09
N ILE A 209 21.57 13.43 7.97
CA ILE A 209 21.38 12.47 9.07
C ILE A 209 22.70 11.76 9.40
N GLU A 210 23.46 11.35 8.39
CA GLU A 210 24.75 10.71 8.58
C GLU A 210 25.73 11.62 9.34
N GLU A 211 25.82 12.89 8.95
CA GLU A 211 26.63 13.89 9.65
C GLU A 211 26.12 14.11 11.08
N ALA A 212 24.80 14.21 11.29
CA ALA A 212 24.23 14.35 12.62
C ALA A 212 24.50 13.14 13.53
N ILE A 213 24.52 11.93 12.97
CA ILE A 213 24.90 10.69 13.68
C ILE A 213 26.37 10.76 14.10
N LYS A 214 27.28 11.22 13.22
CA LYS A 214 28.71 11.39 13.55
C LYS A 214 28.96 12.37 14.70
N GLN A 215 28.06 13.33 14.91
CA GLN A 215 28.10 14.30 16.01
C GLN A 215 27.58 13.74 17.34
N LEU A 216 27.03 12.51 17.37
CA LEU A 216 26.59 11.90 18.61
C LEU A 216 27.81 11.58 19.49
N PRO A 217 27.73 11.84 20.81
CA PRO A 217 28.79 11.43 21.72
C PRO A 217 28.90 9.92 21.66
N LYS A 218 30.12 9.41 21.44
CA LYS A 218 30.42 7.99 21.64
C LYS A 218 30.00 7.65 23.07
N GLU A 219 29.04 6.76 23.25
CA GLU A 219 28.67 6.30 24.58
C GLU A 219 29.94 5.81 25.26
N ARG A 220 30.30 6.43 26.39
CA ARG A 220 31.32 5.87 27.26
C ARG A 220 30.72 4.59 27.79
N GLU A 221 31.26 3.45 27.36
CA GLU A 221 31.09 2.18 28.05
C GLU A 221 31.34 2.43 29.54
N LEU A 222 30.29 2.25 30.34
CA LEU A 222 30.31 2.31 31.81
C LEU A 222 30.21 0.87 32.31
#